data_AF-A0A564ZFD0-F1
#
_entry.id   AF-A0A564ZFD0-F1
#
_cell.length_a   1.000
_cell.length_b   1.000
_cell.length_c   1.000
_cell.angle_alpha   90.00
_cell.angle_beta   90.00
_cell.angle_gamma   90.00
#
_symmetry.space_group_name_H-M   'P 1'
#
loop_
_entity.id
_entity.type
_entity.pdbx_description
1 polymer ?
#
loop_
_entity_poly.entity_id
_entity_poly.type
_entity_poly.pdbx_seq_one_letter_code
_entity_poly.pdbx_strand_id
1 'polypeptide(L)'
;MQKLQAIPIHPVSNSIFILHDLGSCSHIFLRHDAALKPLHPIDDGPFPVLKRGEMTFTILQDGEGSAVSVDCLKPTYLDKLTPKNVISVFSSHSPVKQTKNPIQ
;
A
#
# COMPACT_ATOMS: atom_id res chain seq x y z
N MET A 1 1.77 52.73 -19.45
CA MET A 1 2.11 51.59 -18.57
C MET A 1 0.84 50.75 -18.42
N GLN A 2 0.80 49.53 -18.94
CA GLN A 2 -0.39 48.67 -18.82
C GLN A 2 -0.47 48.08 -17.41
N LYS A 3 -1.66 48.16 -16.79
CA LYS A 3 -1.92 47.68 -15.43
C LYS A 3 -2.32 46.22 -15.49
N LEU A 4 -1.41 45.33 -15.11
CA LEU A 4 -1.70 43.90 -14.96
C LEU A 4 -2.56 43.69 -13.71
N GLN A 5 -3.59 42.86 -13.85
CA GLN A 5 -4.49 42.45 -12.77
C GLN A 5 -4.43 40.94 -12.62
N ALA A 6 -4.43 40.45 -11.39
CA ALA A 6 -4.34 39.03 -11.10
C ALA A 6 -5.57 38.28 -11.62
N ILE A 7 -5.35 37.14 -12.26
CA ILE A 7 -6.43 36.26 -12.71
C ILE A 7 -6.98 35.54 -11.47
N PRO A 8 -8.31 35.52 -11.25
CA PRO A 8 -8.90 34.80 -10.14
C PRO A 8 -8.57 33.30 -10.21
N ILE A 9 -8.13 32.76 -9.09
CA ILE A 9 -7.78 31.34 -8.93
C ILE A 9 -9.07 30.53 -9.07
N HIS A 10 -9.12 29.64 -10.07
CA HIS A 10 -10.25 28.72 -10.22
C HIS A 10 -10.32 27.79 -8.99
N PRO A 11 -11.51 27.59 -8.37
CA PRO A 11 -11.67 26.58 -7.35
C PRO A 11 -11.42 25.20 -7.97
N VAL A 12 -10.32 24.57 -7.55
CA VAL A 12 -9.94 23.24 -8.01
C VAL A 12 -10.76 22.21 -7.23
N SER A 13 -11.67 21.51 -7.89
CA SER A 13 -12.33 20.36 -7.28
C SER A 13 -11.35 19.18 -7.27
N ASN A 14 -10.75 18.91 -6.12
CA ASN A 14 -9.83 17.79 -5.95
C ASN A 14 -10.62 16.48 -5.80
N SER A 15 -11.18 15.94 -6.88
CA SER A 15 -11.74 14.59 -6.85
C SER A 15 -10.59 13.59 -6.76
N ILE A 16 -10.48 12.90 -5.63
CA ILE A 16 -9.46 11.88 -5.41
C ILE A 16 -9.88 10.64 -6.23
N PHE A 17 -9.01 10.20 -7.13
CA PHE A 17 -9.23 8.97 -7.87
C PHE A 17 -8.89 7.78 -6.98
N ILE A 18 -9.93 7.12 -6.46
CA ILE A 18 -9.79 5.89 -5.69
C ILE A 18 -10.11 4.71 -6.61
N LEU A 19 -9.21 3.74 -6.67
CA LEU A 19 -9.46 2.51 -7.41
C LEU A 19 -10.68 1.80 -6.81
N HIS A 20 -11.72 1.58 -7.62
CA HIS A 20 -13.04 1.10 -7.19
C HIS A 20 -12.97 -0.14 -6.28
N ASP A 21 -12.01 -1.03 -6.55
CA ASP A 21 -11.90 -2.31 -5.87
C ASP A 21 -11.32 -2.21 -4.45
N LEU A 22 -10.68 -1.09 -4.08
CA LEU A 22 -10.20 -0.86 -2.71
C LEU A 22 -11.35 -0.79 -1.69
N GLY A 23 -12.53 -0.35 -2.12
CA GLY A 23 -13.73 -0.29 -1.26
C GLY A 23 -14.22 -1.67 -0.82
N SER A 24 -13.99 -2.71 -1.62
CA SER A 24 -14.50 -4.06 -1.38
C SER A 24 -13.40 -5.09 -1.05
N CYS A 25 -12.13 -4.75 -1.24
CA CYS A 25 -11.03 -5.70 -1.08
C CYS A 25 -10.78 -6.11 0.37
N SER A 26 -10.53 -7.41 0.62
CA SER A 26 -10.25 -7.95 1.96
C SER A 26 -8.78 -7.81 2.38
N HIS A 27 -7.87 -7.85 1.40
CA HIS A 27 -6.43 -7.77 1.58
C HIS A 27 -5.86 -6.77 0.58
N ILE A 28 -4.79 -6.06 0.96
CA ILE A 28 -4.15 -5.07 0.10
C ILE A 28 -2.63 -5.23 0.14
N PHE A 29 -1.99 -4.96 -0.99
CA PHE A 29 -0.55 -4.80 -1.07
C PHE A 29 -0.15 -3.35 -0.78
N LEU A 30 0.94 -3.18 -0.04
CA LEU A 30 1.48 -1.88 0.31
C LEU A 30 2.74 -1.59 -0.51
N ARG A 31 2.74 -0.49 -1.26
CA ARG A 31 3.92 -0.01 -1.98
C ARG A 31 4.88 0.70 -1.04
N HIS A 32 6.17 0.42 -1.15
CA HIS A 32 7.21 1.21 -0.51
C HIS A 32 7.67 2.34 -1.44
N ASP A 33 7.46 3.59 -1.03
CA ASP A 33 7.89 4.77 -1.79
C ASP A 33 9.37 5.14 -1.57
N ALA A 34 10.06 4.41 -0.68
CA ALA A 34 11.48 4.59 -0.42
C ALA A 34 12.35 3.85 -1.45
N ALA A 35 13.60 4.31 -1.62
CA ALA A 35 14.58 3.61 -2.43
C ALA A 35 14.83 2.21 -1.88
N LEU A 36 14.54 1.20 -2.69
CA LEU A 36 14.70 -0.20 -2.32
C LEU A 36 16.07 -0.74 -2.72
N LYS A 37 16.51 -1.78 -2.01
CA LYS A 37 17.71 -2.53 -2.39
C LYS A 37 17.48 -3.23 -3.74
N PRO A 38 18.54 -3.48 -4.54
CA PRO A 38 18.42 -4.29 -5.74
C PRO A 38 17.73 -5.62 -5.42
N LEU A 39 16.77 -6.01 -6.27
CA LEU A 39 15.98 -7.25 -6.15
C LEU A 39 15.01 -7.31 -4.95
N HIS A 40 14.75 -6.21 -4.25
CA HIS A 40 13.67 -6.16 -3.26
C HIS A 40 12.30 -5.97 -3.94
N PRO A 41 11.25 -6.69 -3.50
CA PRO A 41 9.88 -6.45 -3.97
C PRO A 41 9.44 -5.00 -3.75
N ILE A 42 8.77 -4.41 -4.73
CA ILE A 42 8.29 -3.01 -4.65
C ILE A 42 7.07 -2.90 -3.72
N ASP A 43 6.24 -3.93 -3.75
CA ASP A 43 5.05 -4.03 -2.91
C ASP A 43 5.25 -5.15 -1.90
N ASP A 44 4.87 -4.89 -0.66
CA ASP A 44 4.84 -5.86 0.42
C ASP A 44 3.43 -6.40 0.60
N GLY A 45 3.38 -7.70 0.90
CA GLY A 45 2.33 -8.46 1.59
C GLY A 45 0.88 -8.23 1.20
N PRO A 46 0.05 -9.27 1.08
CA PRO A 46 -1.39 -9.08 1.20
C PRO A 46 -1.74 -8.86 2.68
N PHE A 47 -1.93 -7.61 3.08
CA PHE A 47 -2.29 -7.25 4.46
C PHE A 47 -3.81 -7.22 4.65
N PRO A 48 -4.34 -7.82 5.73
CA PRO A 48 -5.76 -7.72 6.05
C PRO A 48 -6.19 -6.28 6.31
N VAL A 49 -7.30 -5.85 5.69
CA VAL A 49 -7.87 -4.52 5.93
C VAL A 49 -8.75 -4.54 7.19
N LEU A 50 -8.40 -3.74 8.19
CA LEU A 50 -9.16 -3.59 9.44
C LEU A 50 -10.21 -2.48 9.34
N LYS A 51 -9.84 -1.32 8.77
CA LYS A 51 -10.73 -0.17 8.60
C LYS A 51 -10.45 0.53 7.27
N ARG A 52 -11.51 1.12 6.69
CA ARG A 52 -11.44 1.89 5.45
C ARG A 52 -11.88 3.33 5.73
N GLY A 53 -11.12 4.29 5.22
CA GLY A 53 -11.44 5.70 5.19
C GLY A 53 -11.35 6.24 3.76
N GLU A 54 -11.63 7.53 3.59
CA GLU A 54 -11.63 8.19 2.27
C GLU A 54 -10.21 8.33 1.69
N MET A 55 -9.24 8.66 2.55
CA MET A 55 -7.84 8.89 2.15
C MET A 55 -6.87 7.88 2.77
N THR A 56 -7.32 7.12 3.78
CA THR A 56 -6.46 6.23 4.56
C THR A 56 -7.14 4.90 4.84
N PHE A 57 -6.35 3.85 4.94
CA PHE A 57 -6.77 2.51 5.32
C PHE A 57 -5.99 2.09 6.57
N THR A 58 -6.63 1.31 7.44
CA THR A 58 -5.92 0.65 8.54
C THR A 58 -5.73 -0.81 8.19
N ILE A 59 -4.48 -1.25 8.09
CA ILE A 59 -4.11 -2.64 7.81
C ILE A 59 -3.57 -3.33 9.06
N LEU A 60 -3.68 -4.65 9.12
CA LEU A 60 -2.99 -5.45 10.12
C LEU A 60 -1.58 -5.80 9.60
N GLN A 61 -0.57 -5.15 10.16
CA GLN A 61 0.83 -5.37 9.85
C GLN A 61 1.58 -5.73 11.15
N ASP A 62 2.33 -6.83 11.14
CA ASP A 62 3.10 -7.31 12.30
C ASP A 62 2.29 -7.48 13.61
N GLY A 63 0.98 -7.71 13.49
CA GLY A 63 0.06 -7.86 14.62
C GLY A 63 -0.52 -6.54 15.15
N GLU A 64 -0.13 -5.39 14.58
CA GLU A 64 -0.62 -4.06 14.94
C GLU A 64 -1.40 -3.41 13.78
N GLY A 65 -2.32 -2.51 14.11
CA GLY A 65 -3.04 -1.71 13.13
C GLY A 65 -2.19 -0.54 12.65
N SER A 66 -1.78 -0.55 11.38
CA SER A 66 -1.03 0.54 10.75
C SER A 66 -1.91 1.33 9.79
N ALA A 67 -1.82 2.67 9.82
CA ALA A 67 -2.57 3.56 8.93
C ALA A 67 -1.73 3.90 7.69
N VAL A 68 -2.30 3.72 6.51
CA VAL A 68 -1.63 3.88 5.21
C VAL A 68 -2.49 4.71 4.24
N SER A 69 -1.86 5.56 3.44
CA SER A 69 -2.55 6.37 2.42
C SER A 69 -3.02 5.51 1.26
N VAL A 70 -4.15 5.87 0.64
CA VAL A 70 -4.69 5.24 -0.58
C VAL A 70 -3.64 5.17 -1.70
N ASP A 71 -2.77 6.18 -1.81
CA ASP A 71 -1.80 6.31 -2.91
C ASP A 71 -0.74 5.19 -2.94
N CYS A 72 -0.52 4.53 -1.81
CA CYS A 72 0.44 3.46 -1.66
C CYS A 72 -0.21 2.07 -1.75
N LEU A 73 -1.52 1.97 -2.05
CA LEU A 73 -2.26 0.71 -1.98
C LEU A 73 -2.52 0.09 -3.34
N LYS A 74 -2.50 -1.24 -3.37
CA LYS A 74 -3.02 -2.05 -4.48
C LYS A 74 -3.96 -3.12 -3.93
N PRO A 75 -5.15 -3.32 -4.53
CA PRO A 75 -6.06 -4.38 -4.12
C PRO A 75 -5.46 -5.76 -4.40
N THR A 76 -5.68 -6.71 -3.50
CA THR A 76 -5.30 -8.12 -3.70
C THR A 76 -6.49 -8.91 -4.25
N TYR A 77 -6.34 -9.48 -5.43
CA TYR A 77 -7.29 -10.45 -5.95
C TYR A 77 -6.89 -11.84 -5.46
N LEU A 78 -7.65 -12.35 -4.48
CA LEU A 78 -7.48 -13.70 -4.00
C LEU A 78 -8.49 -14.64 -4.66
N ASP A 79 -8.00 -15.59 -5.45
CA ASP A 79 -8.82 -16.70 -5.93
C ASP A 79 -9.38 -17.51 -4.77
N LYS A 80 -10.63 -17.94 -4.88
CA LYS A 80 -11.39 -18.66 -3.83
C LYS A 80 -10.82 -20.04 -3.45
N LEU A 81 -9.64 -20.40 -3.96
CA LEU A 81 -8.88 -21.60 -3.64
C LEU A 81 -8.26 -21.51 -2.24
N THR A 82 -9.11 -21.46 -1.23
CA THR A 82 -8.81 -21.58 0.20
C THR A 82 -7.74 -20.62 0.77
N PRO A 83 -8.07 -19.81 1.80
CA PRO A 83 -7.18 -18.77 2.34
C PRO A 83 -5.85 -19.29 2.94
N LYS A 84 -5.70 -20.60 3.13
CA LYS A 84 -4.48 -21.20 3.72
C LYS A 84 -3.32 -21.35 2.73
N ASN A 85 -3.59 -21.50 1.43
CA ASN A 85 -2.55 -21.86 0.45
C ASN A 85 -1.89 -20.63 -0.20
N VAL A 86 -2.62 -19.53 -0.35
CA VAL A 86 -2.10 -18.29 -0.96
C VAL A 86 -1.18 -17.49 -0.04
N ILE A 87 -1.42 -17.48 1.27
CA ILE A 87 -0.53 -16.83 2.22
C ILE A 87 0.85 -17.49 2.14
N SER A 88 0.93 -18.82 1.98
CA SER A 88 2.23 -19.48 1.78
C SER A 88 2.92 -19.14 0.47
N VAL A 89 2.19 -18.86 -0.63
CA VAL A 89 2.79 -18.51 -1.93
C VAL A 89 3.41 -17.10 -1.91
N PHE A 90 2.78 -16.15 -1.23
CA PHE A 90 3.31 -14.78 -1.14
C PHE A 90 4.25 -14.59 0.05
N SER A 91 4.06 -15.35 1.14
CA SER A 91 4.93 -15.30 2.33
C SER A 91 6.20 -16.15 2.19
N SER A 92 6.30 -17.05 1.21
CA SER A 92 7.54 -17.79 0.91
C SER A 92 8.68 -16.90 0.42
N HIS A 93 8.44 -15.60 0.19
CA HIS A 93 9.45 -14.60 -0.12
C HIS A 93 9.69 -13.58 1.00
N SER A 94 9.31 -13.87 2.25
CA SER A 94 9.82 -13.09 3.39
C SER A 94 11.36 -13.20 3.41
N PRO A 95 12.10 -12.08 3.51
CA PRO A 95 13.56 -12.11 3.47
C PRO A 95 14.07 -12.90 4.67
N VAL A 96 14.90 -13.90 4.38
CA VAL A 96 15.73 -14.60 5.35
C VAL A 96 16.29 -13.58 6.34
N LYS A 97 15.93 -13.69 7.63
CA LYS A 97 16.62 -12.95 8.70
C LYS A 97 18.09 -13.35 8.62
N GLN A 98 18.93 -12.48 8.04
CA GLN A 98 20.36 -12.71 7.99
C GLN A 98 20.90 -12.46 9.39
N THR A 99 20.93 -13.52 10.20
CA THR A 99 21.71 -13.59 11.43
C THR A 99 23.16 -13.38 11.04
N LYS A 100 23.67 -12.17 11.26
CA LYS A 100 25.10 -11.89 11.12
C LYS A 100 25.83 -12.63 12.24
N ASN A 101 26.33 -13.82 11.97
CA ASN A 101 27.41 -14.38 12.77
C ASN A 101 28.68 -13.58 12.44
N PRO A 102 29.36 -12.98 13.43
CA PRO A 102 30.63 -12.31 13.19
C PRO A 102 31.69 -13.36 12.85
N ILE A 103 32.31 -13.20 11.68
CA ILE A 103 33.51 -13.94 11.30
C ILE A 103 34.66 -13.32 12.12
N GLN A 104 35.37 -14.16 12.88
CA GLN A 104 36.58 -13.77 13.62
C GLN A 104 37.74 -13.41 12.67
#